data_AF-A0A961T135-F1
#
_entry.id   AF-A0A961T135-F1
#
_cell.length_a   1.000
_cell.length_b   1.000
_cell.length_c   1.000
_cell.angle_alpha   90.00
_cell.angle_beta   90.00
_cell.angle_gamma   90.00
#
_symmetry.space_group_name_H-M   'P 1'
#
loop_
_entity.id
_entity.type
_entity.pdbx_description
1 polymer ?
#
loop_
_entity_poly.entity_id
_entity_poly.type
_entity_poly.pdbx_seq_one_letter_code
_entity_poly.pdbx_strand_id
1 'polypeptide(L)'
;INLDAEIGRHMIYTTNDDVPGIIGTLGTVFGQAGVNIANFQLGRDAPGGNAIALLYLDAPVEPPVLDKLLSGGLFKQAKPLEFDVG
;
A
#
# COMPACT_ATOMS: atom_id res chain seq x y z
N ILE A 1 -14.27 -5.24 4.99
CA ILE A 1 -13.29 -4.45 5.76
C ILE A 1 -13.67 -3.00 5.58
N ASN A 2 -13.97 -2.29 6.67
CA ASN A 2 -14.24 -0.84 6.62
C ASN A 2 -12.92 -0.09 6.81
N LEU A 3 -12.67 0.91 5.96
CA LEU A 3 -11.45 1.69 5.94
C LEU A 3 -11.81 3.13 5.63
N ASP A 4 -11.40 4.04 6.50
CA ASP A 4 -11.55 5.48 6.30
C ASP A 4 -10.18 6.06 5.94
N ALA A 5 -10.04 6.60 4.73
CA ALA A 5 -8.77 7.04 4.20
C ALA A 5 -8.96 8.33 3.40
N GLU A 6 -7.99 9.24 3.55
CA GLU A 6 -7.89 10.40 2.67
C GLU A 6 -7.47 9.95 1.27
N ILE A 7 -8.16 10.46 0.25
CA ILE A 7 -7.86 10.14 -1.15
C ILE A 7 -6.95 11.22 -1.72
N GLY A 8 -5.79 10.79 -2.22
CA GLY A 8 -4.88 11.62 -2.98
C GLY A 8 -4.74 11.16 -4.43
N ARG A 9 -3.89 11.85 -5.19
CA ARG A 9 -3.71 11.58 -6.63
C ARG A 9 -3.09 10.22 -6.90
N HIS A 10 -2.01 9.90 -6.20
CA HIS A 10 -1.25 8.67 -6.38
C HIS A 10 -1.50 7.73 -5.21
N MET A 11 -2.32 6.72 -5.43
CA MET A 11 -2.73 5.80 -4.39
C MET A 11 -2.22 4.39 -4.69
N ILE A 12 -1.94 3.62 -3.64
CA ILE A 12 -1.68 2.18 -3.74
C ILE A 12 -2.65 1.43 -2.87
N TYR A 13 -3.34 0.47 -3.49
CA TYR A 13 -4.20 -0.49 -2.82
C TYR A 13 -3.51 -1.83 -2.72
N THR A 14 -3.40 -2.37 -1.51
CA THR A 14 -2.89 -3.72 -1.30
C THR A 14 -3.88 -4.60 -0.55
N THR A 15 -3.77 -5.91 -0.78
CA THR A 15 -4.40 -6.92 0.07
C THR A 15 -3.34 -7.90 0.56
N ASN A 16 -3.43 -8.27 1.83
CA ASN A 16 -2.47 -9.14 2.50
C ASN A 16 -3.13 -9.81 3.71
N ASP A 17 -2.41 -10.75 4.34
CA ASP A 17 -2.78 -11.22 5.67
C ASP A 17 -2.27 -10.23 6.72
N ASP A 18 -2.98 -10.10 7.84
CA ASP A 18 -2.62 -9.23 8.96
C ASP A 18 -1.48 -9.84 9.78
N VAL A 19 -0.27 -9.82 9.23
CA VAL A 19 0.93 -10.40 9.84
C VAL A 19 2.02 -9.33 10.08
N PRO A 20 2.94 -9.57 11.03
CA PRO A 20 4.09 -8.68 11.21
C PRO A 20 4.91 -8.50 9.93
N GLY A 21 5.40 -7.29 9.69
CA GLY A 21 6.28 -6.97 8.56
C GLY A 21 5.61 -6.26 7.38
N ILE A 22 4.27 -6.20 7.32
CA ILE A 22 3.54 -5.54 6.22
C ILE A 22 3.91 -4.06 6.09
N ILE A 23 3.72 -3.28 7.17
CA ILE A 23 4.01 -1.84 7.19
C ILE A 23 5.49 -1.57 6.91
N GLY A 24 6.38 -2.36 7.53
CA GLY A 24 7.83 -2.23 7.35
C GLY A 24 8.26 -2.51 5.92
N THR A 25 7.67 -3.51 5.27
CA THR A 25 7.96 -3.85 3.86
C THR A 25 7.53 -2.73 2.93
N LEU A 26 6.31 -2.19 3.12
CA LEU A 26 5.81 -1.07 2.33
C LEU A 26 6.72 0.16 2.47
N GLY A 27 7.02 0.56 3.71
CA GLY A 27 7.91 1.70 3.96
C GLY A 27 9.31 1.50 3.37
N THR A 28 9.86 0.28 3.46
CA THR A 28 11.18 -0.02 2.88
C THR A 28 11.17 0.06 1.36
N VAL A 29 10.16 -0.54 0.70
CA VAL A 29 10.10 -0.57 -0.77
C VAL A 29 9.90 0.83 -1.34
N PHE A 30 8.97 1.61 -0.80
CA PHE A 30 8.75 2.99 -1.26
C PHE A 30 9.90 3.92 -0.90
N GLY A 31 10.49 3.77 0.30
CA GLY A 31 11.67 4.54 0.70
C GLY A 31 12.89 4.28 -0.21
N GLN A 32 13.13 3.02 -0.60
CA GLN A 32 14.19 2.68 -1.57
C GLN A 32 13.91 3.19 -2.98
N ALA A 33 12.63 3.36 -3.34
CA ALA A 33 12.22 3.98 -4.60
C ALA A 33 12.28 5.52 -4.55
N GLY A 34 12.62 6.12 -3.40
CA GLY A 34 12.62 7.58 -3.23
C GLY A 34 11.22 8.18 -3.23
N VAL A 35 10.17 7.38 -2.98
CA VAL A 35 8.77 7.82 -2.96
C VAL A 35 8.31 7.94 -1.50
N ASN A 36 7.87 9.13 -1.12
CA ASN A 36 7.33 9.38 0.22
C ASN A 36 5.86 8.91 0.32
N ILE A 37 5.48 8.44 1.51
CA ILE A 37 4.11 8.02 1.84
C ILE A 37 3.47 9.16 2.64
N ALA A 38 2.59 9.92 1.99
CA ALA A 38 1.87 11.04 2.61
C ALA A 38 0.84 10.57 3.64
N ASN A 39 0.14 9.47 3.34
CA ASN A 39 -0.81 8.87 4.27
C ASN A 39 -0.81 7.34 4.13
N PHE A 40 -1.04 6.65 5.24
CA PHE A 40 -1.06 5.20 5.31
C PHE A 40 -2.25 4.77 6.17
N GLN A 41 -3.18 4.02 5.56
CA GLN A 41 -4.31 3.48 6.27
C GLN A 41 -4.41 1.96 6.12
N LEU A 42 -4.56 1.26 7.24
CA LEU A 42 -4.71 -0.19 7.29
C LEU A 42 -6.07 -0.57 7.88
N GLY A 43 -6.83 -1.34 7.13
CA GLY A 43 -8.07 -1.97 7.60
C GLY A 43 -7.88 -3.47 7.67
N ARG A 44 -8.38 -4.10 8.72
CA ARG A 44 -8.40 -5.56 8.87
C ARG A 44 -9.77 -6.07 9.28
N ASP A 45 -10.12 -7.29 8.91
CA ASP A 45 -11.37 -7.92 9.33
C ASP A 45 -11.31 -8.38 10.80
N ALA A 46 -10.20 -9.00 11.19
CA ALA A 46 -9.87 -9.45 12.54
C ALA A 46 -8.34 -9.53 12.70
N PRO A 47 -7.80 -9.51 13.92
CA PRO A 47 -6.38 -9.74 14.16
C PRO A 47 -5.92 -11.08 13.54
N GLY A 48 -4.89 -11.04 12.69
CA GLY A 48 -4.37 -12.21 11.99
C GLY A 48 -5.21 -12.70 10.80
N GLY A 49 -6.29 -11.99 10.47
CA GLY A 49 -7.15 -12.27 9.31
C GLY A 49 -6.67 -11.58 8.04
N ASN A 50 -7.60 -11.09 7.23
CA ASN A 50 -7.30 -10.34 6.01
C ASN A 50 -7.14 -8.85 6.32
N ALA A 51 -6.18 -8.23 5.66
CA ALA A 51 -5.95 -6.81 5.72
C ALA A 51 -5.91 -6.18 4.33
N ILE A 52 -6.29 -4.91 4.31
CA ILE A 52 -6.21 -3.99 3.17
C ILE A 52 -5.37 -2.81 3.63
N ALA A 53 -4.39 -2.42 2.84
CA ALA A 53 -3.72 -1.14 3.01
C ALA A 53 -4.06 -0.19 1.85
N LEU A 54 -4.32 1.07 2.18
CA LEU A 54 -4.38 2.17 1.25
C LEU A 54 -3.25 3.13 1.60
N LEU A 55 -2.44 3.45 0.59
CA LEU A 55 -1.33 4.40 0.73
C LEU A 55 -1.58 5.56 -0.22
N TYR A 56 -1.40 6.77 0.28
CA TYR A 56 -1.27 7.96 -0.53
C TYR A 56 0.22 8.30 -0.66
N LEU A 57 0.69 8.46 -1.89
CA LEU A 57 2.08 8.72 -2.24
C LEU A 57 2.23 10.09 -2.91
N ASP A 58 3.40 10.70 -2.72
CA ASP A 58 3.71 12.01 -3.34
C ASP A 58 4.03 11.91 -4.84
N ALA A 59 4.24 10.70 -5.36
CA ALA A 59 4.65 10.45 -6.73
C ALA A 59 3.99 9.18 -7.30
N PRO A 60 3.85 9.06 -8.63
CA PRO A 60 3.35 7.85 -9.26
C PRO A 60 4.28 6.65 -8.99
N VAL A 61 3.69 5.46 -8.98
CA VAL A 61 4.44 4.22 -8.73
C VAL A 61 4.87 3.59 -10.04
N GLU A 62 6.18 3.40 -10.19
CA GLU A 62 6.73 2.72 -11.35
C GLU A 62 6.51 1.20 -11.26
N PRO A 63 6.32 0.51 -12.39
CA PRO A 63 6.12 -0.94 -12.41
C PRO A 63 7.15 -1.77 -11.61
N PRO A 64 8.46 -1.46 -11.64
CA PRO A 64 9.45 -2.22 -10.86
C PRO A 64 9.25 -2.16 -9.34
N VAL A 65 8.59 -1.11 -8.83
CA VAL A 65 8.28 -0.96 -7.41
C VAL A 65 7.13 -1.91 -7.02
N LEU A 66 6.12 -2.03 -7.88
CA LEU A 66 5.02 -2.98 -7.70
C LEU A 66 5.50 -4.43 -7.76
N ASP A 67 6.40 -4.75 -8.70
CA ASP A 67 6.99 -6.07 -8.81
C ASP A 67 7.77 -6.46 -7.55
N LYS A 68 8.52 -5.51 -6.96
CA LYS A 68 9.20 -5.72 -5.68
C LYS A 68 8.21 -6.07 -4.56
N LEU A 69 7.09 -5.35 -4.45
CA LEU A 69 6.06 -5.65 -3.45
C LEU A 69 5.49 -7.06 -3.62
N LEU A 70 5.14 -7.45 -4.85
CA LEU A 70 4.54 -8.75 -5.14
C LEU A 70 5.54 -9.90 -4.98
N SER A 71 6.82 -9.68 -5.31
CA SER A 71 7.87 -10.71 -5.21
C SER A 71 8.14 -11.19 -3.79
N GLY A 72 7.84 -10.35 -2.78
CA GLY A 72 8.07 -10.67 -1.37
C GLY A 72 7.07 -11.68 -0.79
N GLY A 73 6.01 -12.05 -1.54
CA GLY A 73 5.01 -13.04 -1.11
C GLY A 73 4.09 -12.61 0.03
N LEU A 74 4.31 -11.43 0.62
CA LEU A 74 3.50 -10.87 1.69
C LEU A 74 2.18 -10.25 1.19
N PHE A 75 2.16 -9.82 -0.08
CA PHE A 75 1.01 -9.15 -0.68
C PHE A 75 0.32 -10.08 -1.68
N LYS A 76 -0.97 -10.29 -1.50
CA LYS A 76 -1.84 -11.03 -2.43
C LYS A 76 -2.13 -10.18 -3.67
N GLN A 77 -2.31 -8.87 -3.47
CA GLN A 77 -2.45 -7.89 -4.54
C GLN A 77 -1.77 -6.58 -4.15
N ALA A 78 -1.23 -5.88 -5.14
CA ALA A 78 -0.80 -4.50 -5.06
C ALA A 78 -1.20 -3.81 -6.37
N LYS A 79 -2.02 -2.77 -6.29
CA LYS A 79 -2.57 -2.07 -7.45
C LYS A 79 -2.38 -0.56 -7.31
N PRO A 80 -1.79 0.10 -8.31
CA PRO A 80 -1.83 1.55 -8.37
C PRO A 80 -3.26 1.99 -8.68
N LEU A 81 -3.68 3.04 -7.99
CA LEU A 81 -4.93 3.76 -8.23
C LEU A 81 -4.56 5.22 -8.47
N GLU A 82 -5.12 5.81 -9.52
CA GLU A 82 -4.95 7.23 -9.81
C GLU A 82 -6.31 7.90 -9.72
N PHE A 83 -6.36 9.01 -8.98
CA PHE A 83 -7.56 9.79 -8.79
C PHE A 83 -7.32 11.21 -9.28
N ASP A 84 -8.33 11.77 -9.96
CA ASP A 84 -8.36 13.19 -10.27
C ASP A 84 -8.81 13.94 -9.02
N VAL A 85 -7.84 14.38 -8.23
CA VAL A 85 -8.04 15.25 -7.07
C VAL A 85 -7.67 16.67 -7.51
N GLY A 86 -8.70 17.50 -7.64
CA GLY A 86 -8.61 18.87 -8.17
C GLY A 86 -7.90 19.86 -7.25
#